data_AF-A0A9P4LU20-F1
#
_entry.id   AF-A0A9P4LU20-F1
#
_cell.length_a   1.000
_cell.length_b   1.000
_cell.length_c   1.000
_cell.angle_alpha   90.00
_cell.angle_beta   90.00
_cell.angle_gamma   90.00
#
_symmetry.space_group_name_H-M   'P 1'
#
loop_
_entity.id
_entity.type
_entity.pdbx_description
1 polymer ?
#
loop_
_entity_poly.entity_id
_entity_poly.type
_entity_poly.pdbx_seq_one_letter_code
_entity_poly.pdbx_strand_id
1 'polypeptide(L)'
;MAVANGNGQLARRTAIKSYEAPKLSIVEMWSLLLSQLKATTATVKSRYDERARIEKEISARTDEWCIDIFMEQYTRLEHLTSELEMQLAITQNLGQSQKQAVSPLASFALTPWQMEERYRALIQLQSCLGSFFERASPAYDQSKTVWWFDPSYHQSEGLNYDRYGAPDVRESEARLLNALALGNENIPTKLLLTSSGVAAFTVLNQFLLSQVLHAGDTIVIAPYLYFECFDHLRRISHVRVINSDTFDAEDIIATAEKNNAKAIYLDPMANTLGLDTTDIRRFAHPKVLYYESAHKYIQMGMDVVMLGLLVYPEEFHETMGLIRQVTGTTLYTRQANVLPPIDYNIHQSRMYWLTTNAEKLYHLLDKQASTIAKFNFPTHWRKMGWSSGGNVVTIRLFGDDQINKRPSLDAFTSLVLRTAEEEGVGMTKGGGLGFSVTRIWPSTPFIRNEDPYMRISVGVDPDEVEPVARSIIKGLERHYRASKPGLPQWKLRENGLHKTNGLLEAYR
;
A
#
# COMPACT_ATOMS: atom_id res chain seq x y z
N MET A 1 -38.45 -6.74 2.63
CA MET A 1 -39.37 -5.61 2.40
C MET A 1 -39.12 -4.57 3.48
N ALA A 2 -38.44 -3.48 3.13
CA ALA A 2 -38.22 -2.34 4.02
C ALA A 2 -39.12 -1.19 3.55
N VAL A 3 -39.87 -0.60 4.48
CA VAL A 3 -40.82 0.48 4.23
C VAL A 3 -40.04 1.78 4.04
N ALA A 4 -40.18 2.41 2.87
CA ALA A 4 -39.65 3.73 2.59
C ALA A 4 -40.48 4.78 3.36
N ASN A 5 -39.83 5.62 4.16
CA ASN A 5 -40.46 6.84 4.66
C ASN A 5 -40.51 7.88 3.53
N GLY A 6 -41.70 8.39 3.24
CA GLY A 6 -42.05 9.20 2.07
C GLY A 6 -41.51 10.64 2.02
N ASN A 7 -40.33 10.90 2.57
CA ASN A 7 -39.74 12.26 2.60
C ASN A 7 -38.33 12.38 2.02
N GLY A 8 -37.79 11.36 1.33
CA GLY A 8 -36.53 11.51 0.56
C GLY A 8 -35.32 12.03 1.34
N GLN A 9 -35.40 12.09 2.67
CA GLN A 9 -34.32 12.54 3.53
C GLN A 9 -33.53 11.31 3.94
N LEU A 10 -32.36 11.16 3.31
CA LEU A 10 -31.27 10.31 3.79
C LEU A 10 -31.17 10.46 5.31
N ALA A 11 -31.19 9.33 6.02
CA ALA A 11 -30.87 9.30 7.44
C ALA A 11 -29.56 10.07 7.64
N ARG A 12 -29.66 11.27 8.22
CA ARG A 12 -28.50 12.06 8.64
C ARG A 12 -27.75 11.18 9.62
N ARG A 13 -26.65 10.55 9.18
CA ARG A 13 -25.59 10.17 10.10
C ARG A 13 -25.24 11.44 10.88
N THR A 14 -25.52 11.39 12.16
CA THR A 14 -25.21 12.40 13.15
C THR A 14 -23.75 12.82 13.01
N ALA A 15 -23.53 14.15 12.94
CA ALA A 15 -22.27 14.86 12.96
C ALA A 15 -21.20 14.40 11.94
N ILE A 16 -20.87 15.30 11.01
CA ILE A 16 -19.53 15.34 10.39
C ILE A 16 -18.55 15.37 11.56
N LYS A 17 -17.85 14.26 11.84
CA LYS A 17 -16.80 14.23 12.85
C LYS A 17 -15.82 15.34 12.51
N SER A 18 -15.71 16.33 13.40
CA SER A 18 -14.62 17.29 13.35
C SER A 18 -13.32 16.51 13.31
N TYR A 19 -12.40 16.95 12.45
CA TYR A 19 -11.12 16.31 12.23
C TYR A 19 -10.43 15.94 13.55
N GLU A 20 -10.21 14.65 13.76
CA GLU A 20 -9.35 14.17 14.84
C GLU A 20 -7.90 14.41 14.39
N ALA A 21 -7.11 15.11 15.21
CA ALA A 21 -5.67 15.17 15.11
C ALA A 21 -5.08 13.75 14.94
N PRO A 22 -3.85 13.57 14.40
CA PRO A 22 -3.30 12.23 14.25
C PRO A 22 -3.29 11.61 15.64
N LYS A 23 -3.86 10.41 15.76
CA LYS A 23 -3.99 9.76 17.07
C LYS A 23 -2.62 9.44 17.67
N LEU A 24 -1.62 9.28 16.80
CA LEU A 24 -0.24 8.94 17.12
C LEU A 24 0.71 9.79 16.26
N SER A 25 1.77 10.30 16.89
CA SER A 25 2.97 10.76 16.17
C SER A 25 3.65 9.60 15.45
N ILE A 26 4.58 9.90 14.53
CA ILE A 26 5.32 8.87 13.79
C ILE A 26 6.07 7.94 14.75
N VAL A 27 6.76 8.48 15.74
CA VAL A 27 7.50 7.69 16.73
C VAL A 27 6.57 6.82 17.56
N GLU A 28 5.42 7.35 18.01
CA GLU A 28 4.43 6.58 18.78
C GLU A 28 3.84 5.42 17.97
N MET A 29 3.59 5.61 16.66
CA MET A 29 3.15 4.52 15.78
C MET A 29 4.18 3.38 15.74
N TRP A 30 5.46 3.71 15.57
CA TRP A 30 6.54 2.70 15.51
C TRP A 30 6.78 2.04 16.87
N SER A 31 6.69 2.78 17.98
CA SER A 31 6.76 2.22 19.34
C SER A 31 5.63 1.23 19.60
N LEU A 32 4.41 1.52 19.15
CA LEU A 32 3.28 0.61 19.30
C LEU A 32 3.44 -0.65 18.43
N LEU A 33 3.88 -0.48 17.18
CA LEU A 33 4.21 -1.61 16.29
C LEU A 33 5.30 -2.51 16.90
N LEU A 34 6.32 -1.92 17.52
CA LEU A 34 7.41 -2.65 18.17
C LEU A 34 6.92 -3.40 19.42
N SER A 35 6.03 -2.79 20.20
CA SER A 35 5.38 -3.47 21.34
C SER A 35 4.57 -4.70 20.89
N GLN A 36 3.82 -4.58 19.80
CA GLN A 36 3.07 -5.70 19.22
C GLN A 36 4.00 -6.76 18.61
N LEU A 37 5.13 -6.35 18.01
CA LEU A 37 6.18 -7.27 17.57
C LEU A 37 6.72 -8.07 18.77
N LYS A 38 7.03 -7.42 19.91
CA LYS A 38 7.48 -8.10 21.13
C LYS A 38 6.47 -9.13 21.64
N ALA A 39 5.17 -8.78 21.67
CA ALA A 39 4.12 -9.71 22.04
C ALA A 39 4.04 -10.93 21.10
N THR A 40 4.23 -10.70 19.80
CA THR A 40 4.27 -11.78 18.80
C THR A 40 5.53 -12.65 18.97
N THR A 41 6.69 -12.06 19.26
CA THR A 41 7.93 -12.79 19.58
C THR A 41 7.75 -13.70 20.80
N ALA A 42 7.09 -13.21 21.86
CA ALA A 42 6.77 -14.02 23.03
C ALA A 42 5.84 -15.20 22.69
N THR A 43 4.88 -14.99 21.78
CA THR A 43 4.00 -16.04 21.27
C THR A 43 4.78 -17.11 20.50
N VAL A 44 5.73 -16.70 19.65
CA VAL A 44 6.64 -17.63 18.93
C VAL A 44 7.45 -18.48 19.92
N LYS A 45 7.94 -17.87 21.01
CA LYS A 45 8.65 -18.60 22.07
C LYS A 45 7.74 -19.60 22.79
N SER A 46 6.52 -19.19 23.12
CA SER A 46 5.53 -20.07 23.74
C SER A 46 5.17 -21.27 22.86
N ARG A 47 5.03 -21.07 21.54
CA ARG A 47 4.82 -22.17 20.57
C ARG A 47 6.01 -23.14 20.56
N TYR A 48 7.23 -22.61 20.57
CA TYR A 48 8.44 -23.43 20.65
C TYR A 48 8.48 -24.26 21.95
N ASP A 49 8.21 -23.65 23.09
CA ASP A 49 8.23 -24.34 24.40
C ASP A 49 7.18 -25.45 24.48
N GLU A 50 5.97 -25.18 23.97
CA GLU A 50 4.89 -26.16 23.94
C GLU A 50 5.19 -27.31 22.95
N ARG A 51 5.75 -27.00 21.78
CA ARG A 51 6.25 -28.00 20.84
C ARG A 51 7.29 -28.90 21.50
N ALA A 52 8.28 -28.33 22.19
CA ALA A 52 9.31 -29.10 22.88
C ALA A 52 8.73 -29.99 24.00
N ARG A 53 7.70 -29.50 24.71
CA ARG A 53 6.96 -30.30 25.71
C ARG A 53 6.28 -31.51 25.07
N ILE A 54 5.58 -31.32 23.96
CA ILE A 54 4.90 -32.40 23.21
C ILE A 54 5.92 -33.38 22.63
N GLU A 55 7.02 -32.89 22.06
CA GLU A 55 8.11 -33.74 21.55
C GLU A 55 8.66 -34.67 22.64
N LYS A 56 8.83 -34.16 23.86
CA LYS A 56 9.25 -34.97 25.01
C LYS A 56 8.20 -36.00 25.40
N GLU A 57 6.92 -35.62 25.43
CA GLU A 57 5.78 -36.50 25.79
C GLU A 57 5.69 -37.71 24.85
N ILE A 58 5.79 -37.49 23.54
CA ILE A 58 5.70 -38.57 22.54
C ILE A 58 7.06 -39.24 22.24
N SER A 59 8.13 -38.78 22.90
CA SER A 59 9.50 -39.20 22.61
C SER A 59 9.84 -39.08 21.12
N ALA A 60 9.56 -37.90 20.55
CA ALA A 60 9.87 -37.51 19.18
C ALA A 60 11.38 -37.35 18.99
N ARG A 61 11.82 -37.47 17.74
CA ARG A 61 13.17 -37.10 17.29
C ARG A 61 13.28 -35.58 17.27
N THR A 62 14.30 -35.09 17.93
CA THR A 62 14.73 -33.69 17.89
C THR A 62 16.12 -33.61 17.26
N ASP A 63 16.48 -32.42 16.77
CA ASP A 63 17.79 -32.15 16.19
C ASP A 63 18.38 -30.92 16.90
N GLU A 64 19.44 -31.14 17.69
CA GLU A 64 20.06 -30.09 18.51
C GLU A 64 20.61 -28.94 17.65
N TRP A 65 21.16 -29.26 16.48
CA TRP A 65 21.67 -28.25 15.56
C TRP A 65 20.58 -27.28 15.08
N CYS A 66 19.41 -27.78 14.68
CA CYS A 66 18.27 -26.94 14.34
C CYS A 66 17.78 -26.11 15.55
N ILE A 67 17.75 -26.70 16.74
CA ILE A 67 17.34 -26.03 17.99
C ILE A 67 18.29 -24.87 18.32
N ASP A 68 19.60 -25.09 18.24
CA ASP A 68 20.61 -24.07 18.53
C ASP A 68 20.48 -22.88 17.58
N ILE A 69 20.26 -23.12 16.28
CA ILE A 69 20.01 -22.05 15.30
C ILE A 69 18.76 -21.25 15.67
N PHE A 70 17.65 -21.93 15.99
CA PHE A 70 16.43 -21.25 16.40
C PHE A 70 16.67 -20.35 17.62
N MET A 71 17.34 -20.87 18.65
CA MET A 71 17.62 -20.14 19.89
C MET A 71 18.60 -18.97 19.68
N GLU A 72 19.60 -19.13 18.81
CA GLU A 72 20.50 -18.05 18.42
C GLU A 72 19.74 -16.92 17.72
N GLN A 73 18.90 -17.25 16.73
CA GLN A 73 18.10 -16.26 16.00
C GLN A 73 17.06 -15.58 16.92
N TYR A 74 16.46 -16.33 17.85
CA TYR A 74 15.55 -15.79 18.85
C TYR A 74 16.24 -14.77 19.76
N THR A 75 17.39 -15.14 20.33
CA THR A 75 18.19 -14.25 21.20
C THR A 75 18.62 -12.99 20.44
N ARG A 76 19.01 -13.15 19.17
CA ARG A 76 19.36 -12.01 18.30
C ARG A 76 18.16 -11.09 18.06
N LEU A 77 16.97 -11.64 17.82
CA LEU A 77 15.75 -10.86 17.64
C LEU A 77 15.43 -10.04 18.89
N GLU A 78 15.49 -10.64 20.08
CA GLU A 78 15.25 -9.93 21.35
C GLU A 78 16.23 -8.78 21.54
N HIS A 79 17.53 -9.02 21.32
CA HIS A 79 18.56 -8.01 21.45
C HIS A 79 18.32 -6.80 20.51
N LEU A 80 18.10 -7.05 19.21
CA LEU A 80 17.86 -5.99 18.23
C LEU A 80 16.53 -5.25 18.48
N THR A 81 15.53 -5.96 19.00
CA THR A 81 14.24 -5.36 19.38
C THR A 81 14.41 -4.38 20.54
N SER A 82 15.18 -4.75 21.57
CA SER A 82 15.52 -3.86 22.69
C SER A 82 16.36 -2.66 22.25
N GLU A 83 17.29 -2.84 21.30
CA GLU A 83 18.06 -1.73 20.72
C GLU A 83 17.14 -0.70 20.04
N LEU A 84 16.21 -1.16 19.21
CA LEU A 84 15.25 -0.29 18.52
C LEU A 84 14.31 0.41 19.52
N GLU A 85 13.86 -0.29 20.55
CA GLU A 85 13.01 0.28 21.61
C GLU A 85 13.71 1.45 22.32
N MET A 86 14.99 1.28 22.67
CA MET A 86 15.80 2.35 23.26
C MET A 86 15.93 3.55 22.32
N GLN A 87 16.18 3.32 21.03
CA GLN A 87 16.34 4.41 20.05
C GLN A 87 15.03 5.16 19.78
N LEU A 88 13.89 4.46 19.74
CA LEU A 88 12.58 5.09 19.66
C LEU A 88 12.29 5.95 20.90
N ALA A 89 12.61 5.46 22.10
CA ALA A 89 12.45 6.24 23.33
C ALA A 89 13.33 7.52 23.33
N ILE A 90 14.59 7.42 22.88
CA ILE A 90 15.46 8.59 22.70
C ILE A 90 14.84 9.57 21.70
N THR A 91 14.36 9.08 20.56
CA THR A 91 13.75 9.90 19.52
C THR A 91 12.50 10.63 20.03
N GLN A 92 11.65 9.94 20.79
CA GLN A 92 10.43 10.53 21.38
C GLN A 92 10.75 11.66 22.37
N ASN A 93 11.73 11.43 23.25
CA ASN A 93 12.14 12.42 24.26
C ASN A 93 12.76 13.68 23.64
N LEU A 94 13.56 13.52 22.57
CA LEU A 94 14.16 14.63 21.84
C LEU A 94 13.10 15.46 21.10
N GLY A 95 12.11 14.81 20.49
CA GLY A 95 11.00 15.50 19.80
C GLY A 95 10.15 16.37 20.74
N GLN A 96 9.98 15.96 21.99
CA GLN A 96 9.27 16.73 23.02
C GLN A 96 10.10 17.91 23.57
N SER A 97 11.43 17.81 23.50
CA SER A 97 12.37 18.76 24.10
C SER A 97 12.90 19.81 23.11
N GLN A 98 12.03 20.31 22.23
CA GLN A 98 12.32 21.14 21.04
C GLN A 98 13.10 22.46 21.26
N LYS A 99 13.67 22.74 22.43
CA LYS A 99 14.39 24.00 22.69
C LYS A 99 15.83 23.90 23.18
N GLN A 100 16.35 22.75 23.61
CA GLN A 100 17.74 22.71 24.08
C GLN A 100 18.37 21.33 23.87
N ALA A 101 19.37 21.29 22.98
CA ALA A 101 20.71 20.77 23.24
C ALA A 101 21.28 19.95 22.08
N VAL A 102 22.49 20.35 21.69
CA VAL A 102 23.54 19.50 21.11
C VAL A 102 23.89 18.43 22.15
N SER A 103 23.01 17.43 22.32
CA SER A 103 23.23 16.29 23.20
C SER A 103 23.92 15.18 22.40
N PRO A 104 24.91 14.47 22.95
CA PRO A 104 25.46 13.25 22.35
C PRO A 104 24.39 12.21 21.99
N LEU A 105 23.21 12.28 22.61
CA LEU A 105 22.06 11.40 22.33
C LEU A 105 21.36 11.71 21.00
N ALA A 106 21.56 12.89 20.42
CA ALA A 106 20.92 13.26 19.15
C ALA A 106 21.35 12.37 17.97
N SER A 107 22.55 11.78 18.02
CA SER A 107 23.02 10.83 17.01
C SER A 107 22.27 9.49 17.01
N PHE A 108 21.53 9.20 18.09
CA PHE A 108 20.70 7.99 18.23
C PHE A 108 19.24 8.24 17.85
N ALA A 109 18.85 9.49 17.55
CA ALA A 109 17.52 9.80 17.06
C ALA A 109 17.33 9.19 15.67
N LEU A 110 16.16 8.60 15.45
CA LEU A 110 15.82 7.97 14.18
C LEU A 110 15.00 8.92 13.32
N THR A 111 15.27 8.92 12.02
CA THR A 111 14.32 9.44 11.03
C THR A 111 13.23 8.40 10.75
N PRO A 112 12.08 8.79 10.18
CA PRO A 112 11.00 7.85 9.85
C PRO A 112 11.44 6.68 8.96
N TRP A 113 12.32 6.91 7.99
CA TRP A 113 12.82 5.83 7.11
C TRP A 113 13.71 4.84 7.88
N GLN A 114 14.50 5.30 8.86
CA GLN A 114 15.33 4.42 9.69
C GLN A 114 14.48 3.53 10.60
N MET A 115 13.38 4.07 11.14
CA MET A 115 12.41 3.27 11.92
C MET A 115 11.80 2.17 11.05
N GLU A 116 11.36 2.51 9.82
CA GLU A 116 10.82 1.55 8.87
C GLU A 116 11.81 0.44 8.51
N GLU A 117 13.04 0.79 8.11
CA GLU A 117 14.03 -0.20 7.67
C GLU A 117 14.46 -1.14 8.81
N ARG A 118 14.62 -0.61 10.03
CA ARG A 118 14.94 -1.44 11.21
C ARG A 118 13.79 -2.37 11.55
N TYR A 119 12.56 -1.86 11.59
CA TYR A 119 11.38 -2.69 11.85
C TYR A 119 11.20 -3.76 10.75
N ARG A 120 11.42 -3.41 9.49
CA ARG A 120 11.40 -4.32 8.34
C ARG A 120 12.39 -5.48 8.50
N ALA A 121 13.58 -5.23 9.05
CA ALA A 121 14.54 -6.29 9.34
C ALA A 121 14.04 -7.21 10.48
N LEU A 122 13.52 -6.63 11.56
CA LEU A 122 13.03 -7.39 12.71
C LEU A 122 11.83 -8.29 12.35
N ILE A 123 10.86 -7.79 11.59
CA ILE A 123 9.67 -8.57 11.23
C ILE A 123 10.00 -9.74 10.29
N GLN A 124 11.00 -9.59 9.42
CA GLN A 124 11.50 -10.71 8.60
C GLN A 124 12.19 -11.78 9.46
N LEU A 125 12.98 -11.37 10.46
CA LEU A 125 13.60 -12.30 11.41
C LEU A 125 12.55 -13.02 12.26
N GLN A 126 11.52 -12.30 12.74
CA GLN A 126 10.39 -12.91 13.44
C GLN A 126 9.62 -13.90 12.55
N SER A 127 9.34 -13.56 11.29
CA SER A 127 8.68 -14.48 10.35
C SER A 127 9.51 -15.74 10.09
N CYS A 128 10.84 -15.60 10.00
CA CYS A 128 11.74 -16.73 9.93
C CYS A 128 11.57 -17.68 11.13
N LEU A 129 11.61 -17.14 12.35
CA LEU A 129 11.39 -17.92 13.57
C LEU A 129 9.99 -18.54 13.62
N GLY A 130 8.96 -17.76 13.30
CA GLY A 130 7.55 -18.20 13.30
C GLY A 130 7.23 -19.28 12.28
N SER A 131 8.13 -19.56 11.32
CA SER A 131 7.99 -20.64 10.34
C SER A 131 9.16 -21.63 10.34
N PHE A 132 10.07 -21.53 11.32
CA PHE A 132 11.36 -22.22 11.28
C PHE A 132 11.23 -23.75 11.26
N PHE A 133 10.34 -24.29 12.12
CA PHE A 133 10.05 -25.72 12.17
C PHE A 133 8.80 -26.11 11.38
N GLU A 134 8.19 -25.17 10.66
CA GLU A 134 6.97 -25.42 9.90
C GLU A 134 7.28 -26.26 8.66
N ARG A 135 6.40 -27.21 8.32
CA ARG A 135 6.52 -28.04 7.12
C ARG A 135 5.30 -27.84 6.23
N ALA A 136 5.44 -28.10 4.92
CA ALA A 136 4.48 -27.70 3.90
C ALA A 136 3.04 -28.22 4.08
N SER A 137 2.83 -29.27 4.89
CA SER A 137 1.51 -29.73 5.30
C SER A 137 1.64 -30.30 6.72
N PRO A 138 1.11 -29.59 7.73
CA PRO A 138 1.20 -30.04 9.12
C PRO A 138 0.55 -31.42 9.27
N ALA A 139 1.21 -32.39 9.91
CA ALA A 139 0.57 -33.68 10.19
C ALA A 139 -0.23 -33.60 11.50
N TYR A 140 -1.42 -34.21 11.54
CA TYR A 140 -2.32 -34.20 12.70
C TYR A 140 -1.93 -35.23 13.77
N ASP A 141 -1.23 -36.31 13.39
CA ASP A 141 -0.69 -37.31 14.30
C ASP A 141 0.76 -37.67 13.93
N GLN A 142 1.57 -38.03 14.92
CA GLN A 142 3.02 -38.17 14.79
C GLN A 142 3.52 -39.31 15.68
N SER A 143 4.29 -40.25 15.13
CA SER A 143 4.90 -41.31 15.95
C SER A 143 6.22 -40.89 16.57
N LYS A 144 7.17 -40.43 15.75
CA LYS A 144 8.55 -40.13 16.16
C LYS A 144 9.14 -38.86 15.54
N THR A 145 8.39 -38.11 14.75
CA THR A 145 8.91 -36.89 14.12
C THR A 145 7.79 -35.91 14.03
N VAL A 146 7.97 -34.71 14.56
CA VAL A 146 6.96 -33.65 14.52
C VAL A 146 7.07 -32.90 13.19
N TRP A 147 5.93 -32.69 12.52
CA TRP A 147 5.84 -32.02 11.21
C TRP A 147 5.02 -30.72 11.27
N TRP A 148 5.02 -30.06 12.42
CA TRP A 148 4.40 -28.75 12.62
C TRP A 148 5.27 -27.90 13.55
N PHE A 149 5.15 -26.58 13.44
CA PHE A 149 5.66 -25.68 14.47
C PHE A 149 4.55 -25.24 15.42
N ASP A 150 3.37 -24.94 14.89
CA ASP A 150 2.21 -24.55 15.69
C ASP A 150 1.60 -25.77 16.42
N PRO A 151 1.60 -25.79 17.77
CA PRO A 151 1.02 -26.88 18.55
C PRO A 151 -0.48 -27.12 18.32
N SER A 152 -1.22 -26.14 17.80
CA SER A 152 -2.65 -26.29 17.48
C SER A 152 -2.93 -27.33 16.39
N TYR A 153 -1.92 -27.74 15.62
CA TYR A 153 -2.02 -28.83 14.66
C TYR A 153 -1.93 -30.22 15.30
N HIS A 154 -1.45 -30.33 16.54
CA HIS A 154 -1.34 -31.61 17.23
C HIS A 154 -2.73 -32.13 17.60
N GLN A 155 -3.09 -33.34 17.13
CA GLN A 155 -4.36 -34.00 17.41
C GLN A 155 -5.59 -33.16 16.99
N SER A 156 -5.45 -32.31 15.96
CA SER A 156 -6.55 -31.51 15.45
C SER A 156 -7.61 -32.37 14.76
N GLU A 157 -8.88 -31.98 14.93
CA GLU A 157 -10.00 -32.60 14.20
C GLU A 157 -10.10 -31.98 12.80
N GLY A 158 -9.51 -32.62 11.79
CA GLY A 158 -9.65 -32.22 10.38
C GLY A 158 -8.38 -32.39 9.54
N LEU A 159 -8.46 -32.00 8.26
CA LEU A 159 -7.28 -32.00 7.39
C LEU A 159 -6.45 -30.74 7.62
N ASN A 160 -5.29 -30.90 8.23
CA ASN A 160 -4.28 -29.86 8.35
C ASN A 160 -3.63 -29.60 6.98
N TYR A 161 -4.23 -28.69 6.23
CA TYR A 161 -3.69 -28.23 4.96
C TYR A 161 -3.87 -26.72 4.89
N ASP A 162 -2.76 -25.97 4.94
CA ASP A 162 -2.77 -24.49 5.03
C ASP A 162 -3.60 -23.80 3.96
N ARG A 163 -3.79 -24.46 2.80
CA ARG A 163 -4.71 -24.01 1.76
C ARG A 163 -6.13 -23.78 2.29
N TYR A 164 -6.58 -24.59 3.25
CA TYR A 164 -7.90 -24.49 3.89
C TYR A 164 -7.98 -23.41 4.96
N GLY A 165 -6.84 -22.79 5.30
CA GLY A 165 -6.75 -21.64 6.18
C GLY A 165 -5.92 -21.95 7.42
N ALA A 166 -4.66 -21.54 7.39
CA ALA A 166 -3.76 -21.59 8.54
C ALA A 166 -4.20 -20.61 9.66
N PRO A 167 -3.99 -20.95 10.95
CA PRO A 167 -4.36 -20.10 12.09
C PRO A 167 -3.80 -18.67 12.00
N ASP A 168 -2.50 -18.51 11.71
CA ASP A 168 -1.84 -17.20 11.60
C ASP A 168 -2.46 -16.30 10.50
N VAL A 169 -2.95 -16.92 9.42
CA VAL A 169 -3.65 -16.22 8.34
C VAL A 169 -5.02 -15.74 8.81
N ARG A 170 -5.78 -16.58 9.53
CA ARG A 170 -7.10 -16.23 10.08
C ARG A 170 -7.01 -15.13 11.14
N GLU A 171 -5.98 -15.19 12.00
CA GLU A 171 -5.70 -14.14 12.97
C GLU A 171 -5.38 -12.81 12.26
N SER A 172 -4.53 -12.86 11.23
CA SER A 172 -4.22 -11.69 10.40
C SER A 172 -5.46 -11.13 9.69
N GLU A 173 -6.34 -11.99 9.19
CA GLU A 173 -7.60 -11.60 8.57
C GLU A 173 -8.51 -10.84 9.55
N ALA A 174 -8.70 -11.37 10.76
CA ALA A 174 -9.50 -10.74 11.81
C ALA A 174 -8.90 -9.40 12.27
N ARG A 175 -7.58 -9.36 12.49
CA ARG A 175 -6.85 -8.15 12.86
C ARG A 175 -6.99 -7.05 11.81
N LEU A 176 -6.80 -7.38 10.52
CA LEU A 176 -6.92 -6.40 9.44
C LEU A 176 -8.35 -5.89 9.27
N LEU A 177 -9.36 -6.75 9.44
CA LEU A 177 -10.77 -6.34 9.39
C LEU A 177 -11.03 -5.24 10.44
N ASN A 178 -10.52 -5.45 11.66
CA ASN A 178 -10.63 -4.49 12.76
C ASN A 178 -9.79 -3.22 12.53
N ALA A 179 -8.54 -3.37 12.09
CA ALA A 179 -7.63 -2.25 11.87
C ALA A 179 -8.12 -1.28 10.79
N LEU A 180 -8.74 -1.82 9.73
CA LEU A 180 -9.30 -1.04 8.64
C LEU A 180 -10.70 -0.49 8.96
N ALA A 181 -11.29 -0.88 10.10
CA ALA A 181 -12.68 -0.60 10.48
C ALA A 181 -13.66 -0.91 9.34
N LEU A 182 -13.46 -2.06 8.68
CA LEU A 182 -14.31 -2.54 7.62
C LEU A 182 -15.39 -3.42 8.22
N GLY A 183 -16.65 -3.14 7.89
CA GLY A 183 -17.82 -3.84 8.42
C GLY A 183 -18.82 -2.91 9.11
N ASN A 184 -19.91 -3.50 9.59
CA ASN A 184 -20.95 -2.82 10.36
C ASN A 184 -21.49 -3.81 11.39
N GLU A 185 -21.77 -3.38 12.62
CA GLU A 185 -22.40 -4.22 13.65
C GLU A 185 -23.71 -4.87 13.17
N ASN A 186 -24.40 -4.23 12.22
CA ASN A 186 -25.66 -4.72 11.65
C ASN A 186 -25.48 -5.76 10.52
N ILE A 187 -24.29 -5.88 9.94
CA ILE A 187 -24.01 -6.81 8.84
C ILE A 187 -22.68 -7.49 9.14
N PRO A 188 -22.70 -8.72 9.68
CA PRO A 188 -21.48 -9.47 9.92
C PRO A 188 -20.66 -9.59 8.63
N THR A 189 -19.39 -9.18 8.69
CA THR A 189 -18.46 -9.23 7.56
C THR A 189 -17.25 -10.08 7.88
N LYS A 190 -16.68 -10.69 6.85
CA LYS A 190 -15.40 -11.41 6.92
C LYS A 190 -14.39 -10.76 5.98
N LEU A 191 -13.11 -10.95 6.29
CA LEU A 191 -11.99 -10.60 5.43
C LEU A 191 -11.27 -11.88 5.02
N LEU A 192 -10.93 -12.03 3.73
CA LEU A 192 -10.00 -13.06 3.27
C LEU A 192 -8.74 -12.46 2.71
N LEU A 193 -7.61 -12.99 3.15
CA LEU A 193 -6.30 -12.73 2.57
C LEU A 193 -6.05 -13.65 1.38
N THR A 194 -5.38 -13.10 0.37
CA THR A 194 -4.97 -13.78 -0.86
C THR A 194 -3.54 -13.39 -1.23
N SER A 195 -2.91 -14.15 -2.12
CA SER A 195 -1.50 -13.96 -2.51
C SER A 195 -1.20 -12.66 -3.28
N SER A 196 -2.21 -11.92 -3.77
CA SER A 196 -2.04 -10.60 -4.39
C SER A 196 -3.38 -9.87 -4.56
N GLY A 197 -3.37 -8.57 -4.87
CA GLY A 197 -4.59 -7.81 -5.20
C GLY A 197 -5.34 -8.38 -6.41
N VAL A 198 -4.63 -8.91 -7.41
CA VAL A 198 -5.24 -9.59 -8.57
C VAL A 198 -5.80 -10.96 -8.18
N ALA A 199 -5.17 -11.64 -7.23
CA ALA A 199 -5.69 -12.87 -6.67
C ALA A 199 -7.01 -12.62 -5.90
N ALA A 200 -7.08 -11.51 -5.14
CA ALA A 200 -8.30 -11.04 -4.49
C ALA A 200 -9.40 -10.76 -5.52
N PHE A 201 -9.09 -9.99 -6.56
CA PHE A 201 -10.00 -9.74 -7.68
C PHE A 201 -10.49 -11.04 -8.34
N THR A 202 -9.60 -12.01 -8.54
CA THR A 202 -9.93 -13.30 -9.17
C THR A 202 -10.94 -14.09 -8.35
N VAL A 203 -10.78 -14.13 -7.02
CA VAL A 203 -11.74 -14.80 -6.11
C VAL A 203 -13.11 -14.11 -6.20
N LEU A 204 -13.14 -12.77 -6.13
CA LEU A 204 -14.37 -11.99 -6.22
C LEU A 204 -15.07 -12.21 -7.57
N ASN A 205 -14.32 -12.12 -8.67
CA ASN A 205 -14.85 -12.30 -10.01
C ASN A 205 -15.40 -13.72 -10.20
N GLN A 206 -14.69 -14.75 -9.74
CA GLN A 206 -15.16 -16.12 -9.81
C GLN A 206 -16.43 -16.35 -8.97
N PHE A 207 -16.56 -15.67 -7.83
CA PHE A 207 -17.79 -15.68 -7.05
C PHE A 207 -18.95 -15.09 -7.85
N LEU A 208 -18.77 -13.91 -8.46
CA LEU A 208 -19.82 -13.30 -9.27
C LEU A 208 -20.20 -14.19 -10.46
N LEU A 209 -19.23 -14.74 -11.19
CA LEU A 209 -19.48 -15.62 -12.34
C LEU A 209 -20.15 -16.96 -11.98
N SER A 210 -19.98 -17.44 -10.74
CA SER A 210 -20.56 -18.71 -10.31
C SER A 210 -21.88 -18.57 -9.56
N GLN A 211 -22.13 -17.44 -8.90
CA GLN A 211 -23.28 -17.26 -7.99
C GLN A 211 -24.25 -16.16 -8.42
N VAL A 212 -23.82 -15.19 -9.22
CA VAL A 212 -24.58 -13.96 -9.47
C VAL A 212 -24.89 -13.74 -10.95
N LEU A 213 -23.90 -13.98 -11.81
CA LEU A 213 -23.95 -13.68 -13.24
C LEU A 213 -24.30 -14.92 -14.06
N HIS A 214 -25.15 -14.73 -15.04
CA HIS A 214 -25.48 -15.72 -16.07
C HIS A 214 -25.03 -15.26 -17.45
N ALA A 215 -24.99 -16.19 -18.40
CA ALA A 215 -24.67 -15.86 -19.77
C ALA A 215 -25.68 -14.84 -20.35
N GLY A 216 -25.16 -13.77 -20.95
CA GLY A 216 -25.95 -12.65 -21.48
C GLY A 216 -26.16 -11.50 -20.50
N ASP A 217 -25.86 -11.68 -19.20
CA ASP A 217 -25.98 -10.60 -18.22
C ASP A 217 -24.99 -9.46 -18.51
N THR A 218 -25.32 -8.27 -17.97
CA THR A 218 -24.49 -7.08 -18.11
C THR A 218 -23.73 -6.77 -16.82
N ILE A 219 -22.45 -6.46 -16.96
CA ILE A 219 -21.62 -5.81 -15.96
C ILE A 219 -21.41 -4.36 -16.41
N VAL A 220 -21.67 -3.40 -15.52
CA VAL A 220 -21.25 -2.01 -15.73
C VAL A 220 -19.95 -1.75 -14.99
N ILE A 221 -19.05 -1.01 -15.62
CA ILE A 221 -17.78 -0.60 -15.02
C ILE A 221 -17.64 0.92 -15.08
N ALA A 222 -17.00 1.51 -14.09
CA ALA A 222 -16.55 2.90 -14.15
C ALA A 222 -15.70 3.16 -15.42
N PRO A 223 -15.50 4.42 -15.85
CA PRO A 223 -14.77 4.71 -17.09
C PRO A 223 -13.37 4.11 -17.10
N TYR A 224 -12.78 3.98 -15.91
CA TYR A 224 -11.52 3.33 -15.67
C TYR A 224 -11.57 2.46 -14.41
N LEU A 225 -10.88 1.31 -14.51
CA LEU A 225 -10.48 0.47 -13.39
C LEU A 225 -8.98 0.22 -13.54
N TYR A 226 -8.34 -0.28 -12.48
CA TYR A 226 -6.97 -0.74 -12.60
C TYR A 226 -6.82 -1.77 -13.73
N PHE A 227 -5.84 -1.55 -14.61
CA PHE A 227 -5.78 -2.17 -15.93
C PHE A 227 -5.81 -3.71 -15.91
N GLU A 228 -5.19 -4.36 -14.92
CA GLU A 228 -5.21 -5.82 -14.81
C GLU A 228 -6.63 -6.36 -14.56
N CYS A 229 -7.42 -5.65 -13.76
CA CYS A 229 -8.83 -5.99 -13.51
C CYS A 229 -9.67 -5.74 -14.77
N PHE A 230 -9.40 -4.62 -15.45
CA PHE A 230 -10.08 -4.21 -16.66
C PHE A 230 -9.86 -5.19 -17.83
N ASP A 231 -8.63 -5.61 -18.04
CA ASP A 231 -8.26 -6.59 -19.07
C ASP A 231 -8.87 -7.96 -18.78
N HIS A 232 -8.96 -8.36 -17.51
CA HIS A 232 -9.63 -9.59 -17.12
C HIS A 232 -11.12 -9.53 -17.48
N LEU A 233 -11.85 -8.47 -17.09
CA LEU A 233 -13.29 -8.33 -17.37
C LEU A 233 -13.59 -8.33 -18.86
N ARG A 234 -12.79 -7.62 -19.67
CA ARG A 234 -13.02 -7.52 -21.13
C ARG A 234 -12.82 -8.83 -21.90
N ARG A 235 -12.12 -9.80 -21.32
CA ARG A 235 -11.88 -11.11 -21.93
C ARG A 235 -13.01 -12.10 -21.67
N ILE A 236 -13.97 -11.77 -20.79
CA ILE A 236 -15.10 -12.64 -20.48
C ILE A 236 -16.15 -12.52 -21.59
N SER A 237 -16.31 -13.57 -22.39
CA SER A 237 -17.15 -13.53 -23.60
C SER A 237 -18.64 -13.80 -23.37
N HIS A 238 -19.01 -14.41 -22.24
CA HIS A 238 -20.38 -14.82 -21.96
C HIS A 238 -21.20 -13.77 -21.20
N VAL A 239 -20.58 -12.67 -20.74
CA VAL A 239 -21.26 -11.50 -20.17
C VAL A 239 -20.95 -10.27 -21.01
N ARG A 240 -21.82 -9.26 -20.96
CA ARG A 240 -21.59 -7.98 -21.61
C ARG A 240 -20.95 -7.03 -20.61
N VAL A 241 -19.80 -6.46 -20.95
CA VAL A 241 -19.14 -5.45 -20.11
C VAL A 241 -19.29 -4.08 -20.76
N ILE A 242 -19.90 -3.13 -20.04
CA ILE A 242 -20.20 -1.78 -20.53
C ILE A 242 -19.54 -0.75 -19.61
N ASN A 243 -18.78 0.18 -20.20
CA ASN A 243 -18.23 1.33 -19.50
C ASN A 243 -19.32 2.40 -19.30
N SER A 244 -19.35 3.04 -18.13
CA SER A 244 -19.99 4.34 -17.99
C SER A 244 -19.15 5.42 -18.66
N ASP A 245 -19.79 6.53 -19.03
CA ASP A 245 -19.13 7.65 -19.70
C ASP A 245 -18.36 8.55 -18.72
N THR A 246 -18.80 8.62 -17.47
CA THR A 246 -18.22 9.49 -16.44
C THR A 246 -18.00 8.75 -15.11
N PHE A 247 -17.22 9.37 -14.22
CA PHE A 247 -17.03 8.91 -12.83
C PHE A 247 -18.14 9.39 -11.89
N ASP A 248 -19.12 10.15 -12.40
CA ASP A 248 -20.27 10.57 -11.60
C ASP A 248 -21.11 9.35 -11.22
N ALA A 249 -21.52 9.29 -9.96
CA ALA A 249 -22.24 8.14 -9.45
C ALA A 249 -23.63 7.99 -10.09
N GLU A 250 -24.32 9.09 -10.38
CA GLU A 250 -25.65 9.06 -10.99
C GLU A 250 -25.56 8.57 -12.44
N ASP A 251 -24.51 8.95 -13.18
CA ASP A 251 -24.28 8.45 -14.54
C ASP A 251 -23.96 6.94 -14.56
N ILE A 252 -23.16 6.46 -13.60
CA ILE A 252 -22.87 5.03 -13.45
C ILE A 252 -24.16 4.26 -13.11
N ILE A 253 -24.97 4.77 -12.18
CA ILE A 253 -26.26 4.18 -11.79
C ILE A 253 -27.21 4.16 -12.98
N ALA A 254 -27.38 5.28 -13.68
CA ALA A 254 -28.24 5.38 -14.86
C ALA A 254 -27.79 4.41 -15.97
N THR A 255 -26.47 4.25 -16.16
CA THR A 255 -25.91 3.29 -17.11
C THR A 255 -26.23 1.84 -16.70
N ALA A 256 -26.11 1.53 -15.40
CA ALA A 256 -26.45 0.22 -14.85
C ALA A 256 -27.94 -0.10 -15.02
N GLU A 257 -28.82 0.84 -14.69
CA GLU A 257 -30.28 0.67 -14.82
C GLU A 257 -30.71 0.53 -16.28
N LYS A 258 -30.21 1.40 -17.17
CA LYS A 258 -30.48 1.36 -18.62
C LYS A 258 -30.13 0.01 -19.25
N ASN A 259 -29.07 -0.64 -18.76
CA ASN A 259 -28.59 -1.90 -19.30
C ASN A 259 -28.97 -3.13 -18.46
N ASN A 260 -29.82 -2.96 -17.44
CA ASN A 260 -30.23 -4.00 -16.48
C ASN A 260 -29.02 -4.77 -15.93
N ALA A 261 -28.00 -4.02 -15.49
CA ALA A 261 -26.75 -4.59 -15.02
C ALA A 261 -26.93 -5.37 -13.72
N LYS A 262 -26.23 -6.50 -13.62
CA LYS A 262 -26.24 -7.38 -12.44
C LYS A 262 -25.09 -7.11 -11.49
N ALA A 263 -24.02 -6.49 -11.98
CA ALA A 263 -22.87 -6.10 -11.20
C ALA A 263 -22.33 -4.75 -11.68
N ILE A 264 -21.75 -4.00 -10.74
CA ILE A 264 -21.05 -2.75 -10.99
C ILE A 264 -19.64 -2.89 -10.42
N TYR A 265 -18.61 -2.65 -11.23
CA TYR A 265 -17.24 -2.49 -10.74
C TYR A 265 -16.85 -1.02 -10.77
N LEU A 266 -16.30 -0.53 -9.67
CA LEU A 266 -15.82 0.84 -9.54
C LEU A 266 -14.51 0.88 -8.76
N ASP A 267 -13.71 1.89 -9.06
CA ASP A 267 -12.59 2.33 -8.23
C ASP A 267 -13.00 3.69 -7.63
N PRO A 268 -13.18 3.81 -6.30
CA PRO A 268 -13.65 5.06 -5.70
C PRO A 268 -12.73 6.25 -6.00
N MET A 269 -11.44 5.99 -6.21
CA MET A 269 -10.44 6.97 -6.64
C MET A 269 -9.62 6.38 -7.78
N ALA A 270 -9.98 6.73 -9.01
CA ALA A 270 -9.39 6.20 -10.21
C ALA A 270 -7.89 6.53 -10.30
N ASN A 271 -7.11 5.53 -10.72
CA ASN A 271 -5.69 5.69 -11.03
C ASN A 271 -5.49 6.36 -12.41
N THR A 272 -5.95 7.62 -12.54
CA THR A 272 -5.86 8.49 -13.72
C THR A 272 -5.00 9.72 -13.44
N LEU A 273 -4.84 10.60 -14.44
CA LEU A 273 -4.24 11.93 -14.23
C LEU A 273 -5.08 12.76 -13.26
N GLY A 274 -6.41 12.79 -13.43
CA GLY A 274 -7.31 13.62 -12.63
C GLY A 274 -7.46 13.13 -11.18
N LEU A 275 -7.12 11.86 -10.92
CA LEU A 275 -7.51 11.15 -9.70
C LEU A 275 -9.03 11.25 -9.51
N ASP A 276 -9.75 10.97 -10.60
CA ASP A 276 -11.21 11.08 -10.63
C ASP A 276 -11.83 10.21 -9.54
N THR A 277 -12.93 10.67 -8.97
CA THR A 277 -13.50 10.08 -7.75
C THR A 277 -14.99 9.84 -7.92
N THR A 278 -15.48 8.77 -7.31
CA THR A 278 -16.90 8.39 -7.36
C THR A 278 -17.46 8.36 -5.93
N ASP A 279 -18.58 9.04 -5.70
CA ASP A 279 -19.27 9.02 -4.40
C ASP A 279 -20.05 7.72 -4.22
N ILE A 280 -19.39 6.72 -3.64
CA ILE A 280 -19.96 5.38 -3.42
C ILE A 280 -21.21 5.37 -2.52
N ARG A 281 -21.49 6.44 -1.76
CA ARG A 281 -22.66 6.52 -0.88
C ARG A 281 -23.97 6.66 -1.66
N ARG A 282 -23.89 7.01 -2.95
CA ARG A 282 -25.04 7.08 -3.86
C ARG A 282 -25.59 5.71 -4.24
N PHE A 283 -24.79 4.65 -4.08
CA PHE A 283 -25.18 3.28 -4.38
C PHE A 283 -25.91 2.65 -3.18
N ALA A 284 -27.18 3.01 -2.97
CA ALA A 284 -27.95 2.59 -1.79
C ALA A 284 -28.46 1.13 -1.84
N HIS A 285 -28.58 0.53 -3.02
CA HIS A 285 -29.21 -0.77 -3.24
C HIS A 285 -28.25 -1.97 -3.38
N PRO A 286 -27.07 -1.85 -4.01
CA PRO A 286 -26.19 -3.00 -4.23
C PRO A 286 -25.61 -3.56 -2.93
N LYS A 287 -25.45 -4.89 -2.87
CA LYS A 287 -24.54 -5.51 -1.89
C LYS A 287 -23.11 -5.11 -2.26
N VAL A 288 -22.37 -4.54 -1.31
CA VAL A 288 -20.99 -4.11 -1.53
C VAL A 288 -20.04 -5.27 -1.21
N LEU A 289 -19.24 -5.64 -2.19
CA LEU A 289 -18.05 -6.49 -2.03
C LEU A 289 -16.84 -5.60 -2.26
N TYR A 290 -15.88 -5.66 -1.36
CA TYR A 290 -14.66 -4.84 -1.42
C TYR A 290 -13.45 -5.74 -1.63
N TYR A 291 -12.50 -5.28 -2.44
CA TYR A 291 -11.20 -5.91 -2.56
C TYR A 291 -10.13 -4.82 -2.65
N GLU A 292 -8.93 -5.13 -2.16
CA GLU A 292 -7.80 -4.23 -2.28
C GLU A 292 -6.50 -5.02 -2.44
N SER A 293 -5.56 -4.36 -3.11
CA SER A 293 -4.17 -4.74 -3.10
C SER A 293 -3.46 -4.28 -1.83
N ALA A 294 -3.36 -5.16 -0.85
CA ALA A 294 -2.82 -4.87 0.47
C ALA A 294 -1.26 -4.82 0.53
N HIS A 295 -0.58 -4.84 -0.61
CA HIS A 295 0.86 -4.58 -0.70
C HIS A 295 1.27 -3.10 -0.56
N LYS A 296 0.31 -2.20 -0.38
CA LYS A 296 0.53 -0.74 -0.37
C LYS A 296 0.48 -0.19 1.06
N TYR A 297 -0.58 0.52 1.40
CA TYR A 297 -0.74 1.25 2.65
C TYR A 297 -0.69 0.35 3.90
N ILE A 298 -1.25 -0.86 3.80
CA ILE A 298 -1.35 -1.83 4.90
C ILE A 298 0.03 -2.31 5.37
N GLN A 299 1.03 -2.34 4.49
CA GLN A 299 2.39 -2.77 4.84
C GLN A 299 3.30 -1.66 5.37
N MET A 300 2.74 -0.48 5.64
CA MET A 300 3.48 0.63 6.25
C MET A 300 4.73 1.04 5.45
N GLY A 301 4.75 0.81 4.13
CA GLY A 301 5.88 1.13 3.25
C GLY A 301 6.92 0.01 3.10
N MET A 302 6.87 -1.03 3.93
CA MET A 302 7.91 -2.06 3.96
C MET A 302 7.93 -2.97 2.73
N ASP A 303 6.79 -3.17 2.06
CA ASP A 303 6.65 -3.92 0.80
C ASP A 303 7.40 -5.27 0.83
N VAL A 304 7.15 -6.05 1.88
CA VAL A 304 7.86 -7.31 2.19
C VAL A 304 7.22 -8.49 1.47
N VAL A 305 5.91 -8.40 1.20
CA VAL A 305 5.15 -9.51 0.63
C VAL A 305 4.07 -9.02 -0.32
N MET A 306 3.78 -9.77 -1.39
CA MET A 306 2.58 -9.50 -2.17
C MET A 306 1.36 -10.06 -1.43
N LEU A 307 0.31 -9.26 -1.29
CA LEU A 307 -0.99 -9.75 -0.84
C LEU A 307 -2.14 -8.91 -1.37
N GLY A 308 -3.32 -9.50 -1.34
CA GLY A 308 -4.60 -8.85 -1.52
C GLY A 308 -5.57 -9.25 -0.43
N LEU A 309 -6.61 -8.46 -0.25
CA LEU A 309 -7.71 -8.76 0.65
C LEU A 309 -9.04 -8.64 -0.05
N LEU A 310 -10.04 -9.36 0.45
CA LEU A 310 -11.45 -9.16 0.14
C LEU A 310 -12.21 -8.95 1.44
N VAL A 311 -13.23 -8.09 1.43
CA VAL A 311 -14.24 -8.00 2.49
C VAL A 311 -15.62 -8.20 1.90
N TYR A 312 -16.40 -9.04 2.56
CA TYR A 312 -17.71 -9.45 2.08
C TYR A 312 -18.61 -9.89 3.26
N PRO A 313 -19.94 -9.95 3.07
CA PRO A 313 -20.88 -10.47 4.08
C PRO A 313 -20.58 -11.92 4.51
N GLU A 314 -20.68 -12.22 5.80
CA GLU A 314 -20.36 -13.54 6.36
C GLU A 314 -21.12 -14.71 5.70
N GLU A 315 -22.33 -14.47 5.19
CA GLU A 315 -23.12 -15.44 4.43
C GLU A 315 -22.40 -16.01 3.18
N PHE A 316 -21.36 -15.34 2.67
CA PHE A 316 -20.57 -15.80 1.52
C PHE A 316 -19.26 -16.47 1.92
N HIS A 317 -18.96 -16.61 3.22
CA HIS A 317 -17.64 -17.05 3.69
C HIS A 317 -17.25 -18.44 3.20
N GLU A 318 -18.16 -19.42 3.26
CA GLU A 318 -17.88 -20.77 2.79
C GLU A 318 -17.57 -20.79 1.29
N THR A 319 -18.38 -20.11 0.48
CA THR A 319 -18.20 -20.05 -0.98
C THR A 319 -16.92 -19.31 -1.37
N MET A 320 -16.66 -18.14 -0.77
CA MET A 320 -15.45 -17.36 -1.03
C MET A 320 -14.18 -18.12 -0.59
N GLY A 321 -14.25 -18.78 0.56
CA GLY A 321 -13.20 -19.64 1.08
C GLY A 321 -12.90 -20.80 0.13
N LEU A 322 -13.93 -21.50 -0.34
CA LEU A 322 -13.79 -22.59 -1.31
C LEU A 322 -13.19 -22.09 -2.63
N ILE A 323 -13.65 -20.96 -3.16
CA ILE A 323 -13.10 -20.36 -4.38
C ILE A 323 -11.60 -20.08 -4.21
N ARG A 324 -11.21 -19.41 -3.11
CA ARG A 324 -9.79 -19.15 -2.80
C ARG A 324 -8.96 -20.44 -2.75
N GLN A 325 -9.51 -21.50 -2.18
CA GLN A 325 -8.85 -22.79 -2.09
C GLN A 325 -8.65 -23.42 -3.47
N VAL A 326 -9.69 -23.49 -4.30
CA VAL A 326 -9.62 -24.18 -5.61
C VAL A 326 -8.84 -23.39 -6.65
N THR A 327 -8.81 -22.06 -6.56
CA THR A 327 -7.99 -21.22 -7.44
C THR A 327 -6.52 -21.14 -7.00
N GLY A 328 -6.19 -21.66 -5.81
CA GLY A 328 -4.83 -21.62 -5.27
C GLY A 328 -4.34 -20.21 -4.94
N THR A 329 -5.26 -19.25 -4.69
CA THR A 329 -4.93 -17.86 -4.38
C THR A 329 -4.62 -17.62 -2.90
N THR A 330 -4.32 -18.68 -2.15
CA THR A 330 -4.12 -18.67 -0.70
C THR A 330 -2.84 -17.93 -0.30
N LEU A 331 -2.87 -17.26 0.85
CA LEU A 331 -1.68 -16.70 1.50
C LEU A 331 -1.12 -17.74 2.50
N TYR A 332 0.18 -17.95 2.51
CA TYR A 332 0.83 -18.88 3.46
C TYR A 332 1.20 -18.20 4.78
N THR A 333 1.35 -19.00 5.85
CA THR A 333 1.71 -18.54 7.20
C THR A 333 2.95 -17.64 7.22
N ARG A 334 4.03 -18.03 6.53
CA ARG A 334 5.25 -17.21 6.44
C ARG A 334 4.99 -15.80 5.86
N GLN A 335 4.07 -15.72 4.88
CA GLN A 335 3.67 -14.46 4.25
C GLN A 335 2.77 -13.63 5.18
N ALA A 336 1.89 -14.27 5.95
CA ALA A 336 1.10 -13.59 6.97
C ALA A 336 1.99 -13.05 8.12
N ASN A 337 3.05 -13.78 8.50
CA ASN A 337 3.92 -13.41 9.60
C ASN A 337 4.84 -12.21 9.31
N VAL A 338 4.95 -11.76 8.06
CA VAL A 338 5.61 -10.48 7.72
C VAL A 338 4.65 -9.29 7.64
N LEU A 339 3.35 -9.50 7.90
CA LEU A 339 2.40 -8.39 7.97
C LEU A 339 2.60 -7.63 9.29
N PRO A 340 2.79 -6.30 9.23
CA PRO A 340 2.84 -5.51 10.46
C PRO A 340 1.52 -5.69 11.22
N PRO A 341 1.56 -5.85 12.55
CA PRO A 341 0.39 -6.09 13.40
C PRO A 341 -0.48 -4.82 13.59
N ILE A 342 -0.75 -4.08 12.52
CA ILE A 342 -1.44 -2.79 12.57
C ILE A 342 -2.79 -2.88 13.30
N ASP A 343 -3.12 -1.83 14.05
CA ASP A 343 -4.45 -1.59 14.58
C ASP A 343 -5.08 -0.35 13.93
N TYR A 344 -6.29 -0.01 14.36
CA TYR A 344 -7.02 1.14 13.86
C TYR A 344 -6.25 2.45 14.03
N ASN A 345 -5.63 2.67 15.19
CA ASN A 345 -4.97 3.94 15.47
C ASN A 345 -3.69 4.09 14.64
N ILE A 346 -2.92 3.01 14.47
CA ILE A 346 -1.72 2.98 13.62
C ILE A 346 -2.10 3.29 12.18
N HIS A 347 -3.08 2.55 11.63
CA HIS A 347 -3.50 2.73 10.24
C HIS A 347 -4.04 4.14 9.98
N GLN A 348 -4.97 4.63 10.81
CA GLN A 348 -5.55 5.97 10.63
C GLN A 348 -4.51 7.07 10.79
N SER A 349 -3.58 6.94 11.74
CA SER A 349 -2.53 7.94 11.93
C SER A 349 -1.57 7.98 10.74
N ARG A 350 -1.18 6.82 10.19
CA ARG A 350 -0.36 6.81 8.96
C ARG A 350 -1.08 7.44 7.78
N MET A 351 -2.34 7.06 7.55
CA MET A 351 -3.12 7.62 6.44
C MET A 351 -3.34 9.13 6.60
N TYR A 352 -3.49 9.62 7.83
CA TYR A 352 -3.51 11.04 8.14
C TYR A 352 -2.23 11.74 7.68
N TRP A 353 -1.06 11.23 8.07
CA TRP A 353 0.24 11.85 7.74
C TRP A 353 0.46 11.88 6.23
N LEU A 354 0.23 10.75 5.58
CA LEU A 354 0.31 10.62 4.13
C LEU A 354 -0.61 11.60 3.39
N THR A 355 -1.86 11.74 3.85
CA THR A 355 -2.85 12.66 3.25
C THR A 355 -2.43 14.12 3.44
N THR A 356 -2.05 14.49 4.66
CA THR A 356 -1.66 15.86 5.01
C THR A 356 -0.43 16.29 4.22
N ASN A 357 0.55 15.39 4.09
CA ASN A 357 1.76 15.66 3.32
C ASN A 357 1.48 15.80 1.83
N ALA A 358 0.62 14.94 1.26
CA ALA A 358 0.25 15.02 -0.15
C ALA A 358 -0.55 16.29 -0.47
N GLU A 359 -1.47 16.68 0.40
CA GLU A 359 -2.24 17.92 0.27
C GLU A 359 -1.33 19.16 0.40
N LYS A 360 -0.40 19.17 1.38
CA LYS A 360 0.62 20.23 1.52
C LYS A 360 1.50 20.32 0.27
N LEU A 361 2.00 19.19 -0.24
CA LEU A 361 2.81 19.16 -1.46
C LEU A 361 2.05 19.73 -2.64
N TYR A 362 0.81 19.28 -2.86
CA TYR A 362 -0.06 19.77 -3.93
C TYR A 362 -0.18 21.29 -3.90
N HIS A 363 -0.49 21.88 -2.73
CA HIS A 363 -0.63 23.33 -2.61
C HIS A 363 0.67 24.10 -2.84
N LEU A 364 1.82 23.58 -2.41
CA LEU A 364 3.12 24.19 -2.66
C LEU A 364 3.45 24.22 -4.15
N LEU A 365 3.20 23.10 -4.85
CA LEU A 365 3.44 22.96 -6.28
C LEU A 365 2.50 23.84 -7.10
N ASP A 366 1.20 23.80 -6.81
CA ASP A 366 0.19 24.57 -7.52
C ASP A 366 0.43 26.08 -7.37
N LYS A 367 0.78 26.54 -6.17
CA LYS A 367 1.09 27.95 -5.91
C LYS A 367 2.32 28.45 -6.68
N GLN A 368 3.35 27.62 -6.84
CA GLN A 368 4.65 28.08 -7.35
C GLN A 368 4.90 27.72 -8.83
N ALA A 369 4.23 26.70 -9.36
CA ALA A 369 4.56 26.14 -10.67
C ALA A 369 3.33 25.88 -11.57
N SER A 370 2.15 26.41 -11.23
CA SER A 370 0.93 26.27 -12.04
C SER A 370 1.03 26.92 -13.43
N THR A 371 2.05 27.73 -13.70
CA THR A 371 2.30 28.32 -15.03
C THR A 371 3.01 27.37 -16.00
N ILE A 372 3.62 26.29 -15.51
CA ILE A 372 4.44 25.35 -16.29
C ILE A 372 3.94 23.90 -16.22
N ALA A 373 3.08 23.59 -15.26
CA ALA A 373 2.43 22.29 -15.15
C ALA A 373 1.05 22.40 -14.47
N LYS A 374 0.21 21.40 -14.72
CA LYS A 374 -1.03 21.15 -13.98
C LYS A 374 -0.78 20.08 -12.91
N PHE A 375 -1.21 20.35 -11.70
CA PHE A 375 -1.16 19.42 -10.57
C PHE A 375 -2.56 18.93 -10.21
N ASN A 376 -2.70 17.69 -9.75
CA ASN A 376 -3.99 17.19 -9.24
C ASN A 376 -3.81 16.42 -7.93
N PHE A 377 -4.77 16.62 -7.03
CA PHE A 377 -4.98 15.92 -5.77
C PHE A 377 -6.49 15.97 -5.46
N PRO A 378 -7.13 14.93 -4.90
CA PRO A 378 -8.58 14.87 -4.71
C PRO A 378 -9.06 15.76 -3.55
N THR A 379 -8.85 17.08 -3.59
CA THR A 379 -9.11 18.04 -2.49
C THR A 379 -10.53 17.98 -1.89
N HIS A 380 -11.51 17.45 -2.62
CA HIS A 380 -12.90 17.28 -2.18
C HIS A 380 -13.17 15.94 -1.48
N TRP A 381 -12.18 15.09 -1.23
CA TRP A 381 -12.31 13.79 -0.55
C TRP A 381 -13.12 13.87 0.77
N ARG A 382 -12.97 14.97 1.52
CA ARG A 382 -13.73 15.23 2.75
C ARG A 382 -15.23 15.33 2.50
N LYS A 383 -15.64 15.96 1.41
CA LYS A 383 -17.06 16.07 1.02
C LYS A 383 -17.64 14.71 0.63
N MET A 384 -16.78 13.79 0.19
CA MET A 384 -17.13 12.38 -0.08
C MET A 384 -17.25 11.53 1.19
N GLY A 385 -16.95 12.09 2.36
CA GLY A 385 -17.01 11.38 3.64
C GLY A 385 -15.91 10.33 3.81
N TRP A 386 -14.82 10.45 3.05
CA TRP A 386 -13.65 9.59 3.22
C TRP A 386 -12.83 10.02 4.44
N SER A 387 -12.16 9.08 5.09
CA SER A 387 -11.25 9.37 6.21
C SER A 387 -9.90 9.94 5.74
N SER A 388 -9.54 9.75 4.46
CA SER A 388 -8.25 10.11 3.88
C SER A 388 -8.41 10.40 2.38
N GLY A 389 -7.55 11.27 1.85
CA GLY A 389 -7.42 11.57 0.41
C GLY A 389 -6.33 10.78 -0.31
N GLY A 390 -5.69 9.82 0.36
CA GLY A 390 -4.52 9.11 -0.15
C GLY A 390 -3.25 9.95 -0.16
N ASN A 391 -2.20 9.45 -0.82
CA ASN A 391 -0.87 10.07 -0.81
C ASN A 391 -0.34 10.44 -2.21
N VAL A 392 -1.22 10.54 -3.20
CA VAL A 392 -0.84 10.68 -4.61
C VAL A 392 -1.07 12.09 -5.11
N VAL A 393 -0.05 12.67 -5.71
CA VAL A 393 -0.13 13.90 -6.51
C VAL A 393 0.26 13.57 -7.95
N THR A 394 -0.50 14.06 -8.92
CA THR A 394 -0.16 13.90 -10.34
C THR A 394 0.30 15.20 -10.97
N ILE A 395 1.16 15.12 -11.98
CA ILE A 395 1.66 16.27 -12.74
C ILE A 395 1.48 16.03 -14.23
N ARG A 396 0.87 16.99 -14.93
CA ARG A 396 0.91 17.10 -16.39
C ARG A 396 1.69 18.33 -16.79
N LEU A 397 2.73 18.17 -17.61
CA LEU A 397 3.57 19.27 -18.04
C LEU A 397 2.89 20.08 -19.15
N PHE A 398 3.08 21.41 -19.17
CA PHE A 398 2.66 22.26 -20.28
C PHE A 398 3.76 22.39 -21.31
N GLY A 399 3.42 22.22 -22.59
CA GLY A 399 4.38 22.29 -23.69
C GLY A 399 3.80 21.68 -24.96
N ASP A 400 4.69 21.33 -25.88
CA ASP A 400 4.34 20.60 -27.09
C ASP A 400 3.84 19.16 -26.80
N ASP A 401 3.38 18.47 -27.83
CA ASP A 401 2.90 17.09 -27.71
C ASP A 401 3.99 16.09 -27.29
N GLN A 402 5.27 16.48 -27.31
CA GLN A 402 6.40 15.62 -26.94
C GLN A 402 6.75 15.70 -25.45
N ILE A 403 6.39 16.80 -24.76
CA ILE A 403 6.83 17.04 -23.38
C ILE A 403 6.31 16.00 -22.38
N ASN A 404 5.12 15.43 -22.62
CA ASN A 404 4.52 14.39 -21.79
C ASN A 404 4.81 12.97 -22.31
N LYS A 405 5.68 12.81 -23.32
CA LYS A 405 6.11 11.48 -23.76
C LYS A 405 7.15 10.91 -22.80
N ARG A 406 7.21 9.57 -22.76
CA ARG A 406 8.04 8.83 -21.80
C ARG A 406 9.50 9.30 -21.71
N PRO A 407 10.23 9.54 -22.82
CA PRO A 407 11.62 10.01 -22.73
C PRO A 407 11.75 11.38 -22.05
N SER A 408 10.82 12.30 -22.33
CA SER A 408 10.79 13.63 -21.73
C SER A 408 10.49 13.56 -20.23
N LEU A 409 9.49 12.76 -19.84
CA LEU A 409 9.16 12.52 -18.43
C LEU A 409 10.28 11.82 -17.65
N ASP A 410 11.00 10.89 -18.29
CA ASP A 410 12.18 10.25 -17.69
C ASP A 410 13.31 11.25 -17.49
N ALA A 411 13.53 12.18 -18.44
CA ALA A 411 14.51 13.26 -18.30
C ALA A 411 14.12 14.24 -17.19
N PHE A 412 12.83 14.61 -17.09
CA PHE A 412 12.28 15.39 -15.98
C PHE A 412 12.52 14.70 -14.64
N THR A 413 12.22 13.40 -14.53
CA THR A 413 12.43 12.61 -13.31
C THR A 413 13.90 12.66 -12.87
N SER A 414 14.83 12.49 -13.81
CA SER A 414 16.28 12.56 -13.53
C SER A 414 16.73 13.97 -13.08
N LEU A 415 16.08 15.03 -13.55
CA LEU A 415 16.33 16.38 -13.04
C LEU A 415 15.81 16.56 -11.61
N VAL A 416 14.62 16.04 -11.30
CA VAL A 416 14.05 16.08 -9.94
C VAL A 416 14.91 15.31 -8.94
N LEU A 417 15.44 14.14 -9.31
CA LEU A 417 16.32 13.38 -8.42
C LEU A 417 17.63 14.11 -8.12
N ARG A 418 18.24 14.77 -9.12
CA ARG A 418 19.44 15.58 -8.90
C ARG A 418 19.17 16.78 -8.00
N THR A 419 18.01 17.43 -8.15
CA THR A 419 17.63 18.53 -7.26
C THR A 419 17.21 18.05 -5.88
N ALA A 420 16.79 16.80 -5.71
CA ALA A 420 16.58 16.17 -4.40
C ALA A 420 17.90 15.95 -3.66
N GLU A 421 18.94 15.48 -4.36
CA GLU A 421 20.30 15.36 -3.83
C GLU A 421 20.85 16.74 -3.40
N GLU A 422 20.68 17.78 -4.23
CA GLU A 422 21.07 19.16 -3.89
C GLU A 422 20.34 19.71 -2.66
N GLU A 423 19.09 19.29 -2.41
CA GLU A 423 18.28 19.68 -1.25
C GLU A 423 18.50 18.77 -0.03
N GLY A 424 19.28 17.70 -0.16
CA GLY A 424 19.53 16.73 0.90
C GLY A 424 18.30 15.93 1.33
N VAL A 425 17.35 15.67 0.42
CA VAL A 425 16.10 14.96 0.72
C VAL A 425 15.99 13.62 -0.02
N GLY A 426 15.43 12.61 0.65
CA GLY A 426 15.21 11.29 0.08
C GLY A 426 14.09 11.30 -0.98
N MET A 427 14.44 10.99 -2.22
CA MET A 427 13.46 10.73 -3.29
C MET A 427 13.89 9.53 -4.13
N THR A 428 12.93 8.70 -4.51
CA THR A 428 13.18 7.48 -5.31
C THR A 428 12.41 7.51 -6.62
N LYS A 429 13.05 7.08 -7.72
CA LYS A 429 12.34 6.78 -8.98
C LYS A 429 11.78 5.37 -8.92
N GLY A 430 10.45 5.23 -9.04
CA GLY A 430 9.81 3.93 -9.07
C GLY A 430 8.32 3.99 -8.75
N GLY A 431 7.57 3.01 -9.24
CA GLY A 431 6.14 2.89 -8.96
C GLY A 431 5.82 2.38 -7.54
N GLY A 432 4.52 2.34 -7.24
CA GLY A 432 3.96 1.87 -5.97
C GLY A 432 3.49 3.01 -5.06
N LEU A 433 2.80 2.67 -3.97
CA LEU A 433 2.10 3.60 -3.09
C LEU A 433 2.29 3.22 -1.61
N GLY A 434 2.15 4.20 -0.71
CA GLY A 434 2.14 3.97 0.74
C GLY A 434 3.52 3.86 1.41
N PHE A 435 4.59 4.25 0.72
CA PHE A 435 5.97 4.28 1.24
C PHE A 435 6.22 5.43 2.21
N SER A 436 7.19 5.28 3.13
CA SER A 436 7.60 6.40 3.99
C SER A 436 8.47 7.42 3.27
N VAL A 437 9.20 7.02 2.21
CA VAL A 437 9.99 7.90 1.35
C VAL A 437 9.19 8.30 0.11
N THR A 438 9.33 9.55 -0.33
CA THR A 438 8.65 10.05 -1.53
C THR A 438 9.16 9.36 -2.79
N ARG A 439 8.24 8.87 -3.62
CA ARG A 439 8.55 8.29 -4.94
C ARG A 439 7.98 9.12 -6.08
N ILE A 440 8.69 9.18 -7.19
CA ILE A 440 8.27 9.86 -8.43
C ILE A 440 8.47 8.96 -9.65
N TRP A 441 7.47 8.87 -10.52
CA TRP A 441 7.58 8.08 -11.75
C TRP A 441 6.64 8.54 -12.86
N PRO A 442 7.02 8.33 -14.13
CA PRO A 442 6.08 8.43 -15.25
C PRO A 442 5.08 7.26 -15.23
N SER A 443 3.80 7.61 -15.23
CA SER A 443 2.65 6.71 -15.35
C SER A 443 2.05 6.82 -16.74
N THR A 444 1.56 5.70 -17.26
CA THR A 444 0.81 5.66 -18.52
C THR A 444 -0.61 5.24 -18.19
N PRO A 445 -1.62 6.09 -18.44
CA PRO A 445 -3.00 5.68 -18.29
C PRO A 445 -3.30 4.59 -19.33
N PHE A 446 -4.01 3.54 -18.93
CA PHE A 446 -4.52 2.52 -19.86
C PHE A 446 -5.86 2.93 -20.49
N ILE A 447 -6.25 4.20 -20.32
CA ILE A 447 -7.36 4.85 -21.02
C ILE A 447 -6.86 5.23 -22.42
N ARG A 448 -7.64 4.90 -23.46
CA ARG A 448 -7.26 5.22 -24.85
C ARG A 448 -7.12 6.74 -25.00
N ASN A 449 -6.03 7.16 -25.67
CA ASN A 449 -5.76 8.55 -26.08
C ASN A 449 -5.38 9.53 -24.97
N GLU A 450 -4.95 9.06 -23.80
CA GLU A 450 -4.31 9.92 -22.80
C GLU A 450 -2.79 9.84 -22.88
N ASP A 451 -2.13 11.00 -22.81
CA ASP A 451 -0.67 11.04 -22.70
C ASP A 451 -0.20 10.51 -21.34
N PRO A 452 1.02 9.95 -21.27
CA PRO A 452 1.67 9.70 -20.00
C PRO A 452 1.74 10.97 -19.13
N TYR A 453 1.79 10.78 -17.82
CA TYR A 453 1.87 11.85 -16.85
C TYR A 453 2.77 11.43 -15.69
N MET A 454 3.15 12.36 -14.83
CA MET A 454 3.96 12.05 -13.66
C MET A 454 3.08 11.75 -12.46
N ARG A 455 3.50 10.79 -11.65
CA ARG A 455 2.93 10.50 -10.34
C ARG A 455 3.96 10.67 -9.26
N ILE A 456 3.50 11.17 -8.12
CA ILE A 456 4.25 11.27 -6.89
C ILE A 456 3.48 10.53 -5.81
N SER A 457 4.11 9.53 -5.19
CA SER A 457 3.65 8.92 -3.95
C SER A 457 4.39 9.62 -2.82
N VAL A 458 3.71 10.52 -2.12
CA VAL A 458 4.31 11.35 -1.07
C VAL A 458 4.59 10.52 0.17
N GLY A 459 5.76 10.74 0.77
CA GLY A 459 6.23 10.07 1.98
C GLY A 459 5.51 10.50 3.26
N VAL A 460 5.84 9.84 4.37
CA VAL A 460 5.18 10.05 5.68
C VAL A 460 5.81 11.18 6.49
N ASP A 461 7.06 11.56 6.21
CA ASP A 461 7.77 12.57 6.97
C ASP A 461 7.29 14.00 6.59
N PRO A 462 6.66 14.75 7.52
CA PRO A 462 6.18 16.10 7.25
C PRO A 462 7.30 17.11 7.01
N ASP A 463 8.51 16.87 7.53
CA ASP A 463 9.65 17.78 7.41
C ASP A 463 10.29 17.70 6.01
N GLU A 464 10.08 16.58 5.29
CA GLU A 464 10.58 16.40 3.93
C GLU A 464 9.69 17.06 2.85
N VAL A 465 8.45 17.44 3.17
CA VAL A 465 7.47 17.91 2.15
C VAL A 465 7.94 19.18 1.43
N GLU A 466 8.52 20.13 2.15
CA GLU A 466 9.01 21.39 1.56
C GLU A 466 10.28 21.20 0.72
N PRO A 467 11.32 20.51 1.21
CA PRO A 467 12.45 20.10 0.37
C PRO A 467 12.01 19.37 -0.90
N VAL A 468 11.13 18.37 -0.80
CA VAL A 468 10.57 17.65 -1.96
C VAL A 468 9.90 18.61 -2.95
N ALA A 469 9.08 19.54 -2.46
CA ALA A 469 8.45 20.54 -3.31
C ALA A 469 9.49 21.39 -4.07
N ARG A 470 10.52 21.88 -3.36
CA ARG A 470 11.62 22.66 -3.98
C ARG A 470 12.36 21.85 -5.04
N SER A 471 12.66 20.58 -4.77
CA SER A 471 13.31 19.69 -5.73
C SER A 471 12.47 19.52 -7.00
N ILE A 472 11.17 19.28 -6.87
CA ILE A 472 10.25 19.15 -8.01
C ILE A 472 10.19 20.45 -8.81
N ILE A 473 10.03 21.60 -8.14
CA ILE A 473 9.95 22.92 -8.80
C ILE A 473 11.25 23.23 -9.56
N LYS A 474 12.42 23.06 -8.93
CA LYS A 474 13.73 23.24 -9.60
C LYS A 474 13.89 22.29 -10.79
N GLY A 475 13.50 21.02 -10.64
CA GLY A 475 13.55 20.04 -11.72
C GLY A 475 12.66 20.44 -12.89
N LEU A 476 11.47 20.97 -12.59
CA LEU A 476 10.48 21.42 -13.55
C LEU A 476 10.95 22.67 -14.32
N GLU A 477 11.52 23.66 -13.62
CA GLU A 477 12.11 24.84 -14.25
C GLU A 477 13.27 24.49 -15.18
N ARG A 478 14.17 23.60 -14.73
CA ARG A 478 15.30 23.12 -15.56
C ARG A 478 14.80 22.39 -16.80
N HIS A 479 13.82 21.52 -16.64
CA HIS A 479 13.23 20.75 -17.73
C HIS A 479 12.51 21.67 -18.73
N TYR A 480 11.72 22.62 -18.24
CA TYR A 480 11.01 23.59 -19.07
C TYR A 480 11.97 24.49 -19.87
N ARG A 481 13.07 24.97 -19.27
CA ARG A 481 14.10 25.74 -19.98
C ARG A 481 14.80 24.93 -21.06
N ALA A 482 15.09 23.65 -20.80
CA ALA A 482 15.70 22.75 -21.78
C ALA A 482 14.76 22.36 -22.92
N SER A 483 13.45 22.36 -22.68
CA SER A 483 12.43 21.96 -23.65
C SER A 483 11.95 23.13 -24.53
N LYS A 484 12.26 24.38 -24.18
CA LYS A 484 11.97 25.50 -25.08
C LYS A 484 12.88 25.43 -26.29
N PRO A 485 12.34 25.39 -27.53
CA PRO A 485 13.16 25.58 -28.71
C PRO A 485 13.85 26.93 -28.59
N GLY A 486 15.19 26.91 -28.65
CA GLY A 486 15.96 28.14 -28.58
C GLY A 486 15.47 29.13 -29.64
N LEU A 487 15.11 30.32 -29.19
CA LEU A 487 15.60 31.52 -29.86
C LEU A 487 17.06 31.25 -30.26
N PRO A 488 17.47 31.52 -31.52
CA PRO A 488 18.82 31.22 -31.98
C PRO A 488 19.82 31.70 -30.94
N GLN A 489 20.67 30.80 -30.46
CA GLN A 489 21.82 31.18 -29.66
C GLN A 489 22.66 32.15 -30.50
N TRP A 490 22.42 33.44 -30.32
CA TRP A 490 23.26 34.48 -30.87
C TRP A 490 24.66 34.23 -30.29
N LYS A 491 25.62 34.17 -31.20
CA LYS A 491 27.06 34.05 -30.97
C LYS A 491 27.48 34.63 -29.62
N LEU A 492 27.78 33.76 -28.66
CA LEU A 492 28.82 34.05 -27.70
C LEU A 492 30.11 34.19 -28.52
N ARG A 493 30.44 35.44 -28.85
CA ARG A 493 31.76 35.87 -29.31
C ARG A 493 32.75 35.46 -28.23
N GLU A 494 33.40 34.32 -28.40
CA GLU A 494 34.70 34.07 -27.78
C GLU A 494 35.75 34.91 -28.51
N ASN A 495 35.93 36.14 -28.04
CA ASN A 495 37.24 36.76 -28.03
C ASN A 495 37.98 36.21 -26.80
N GLY A 496 39.01 35.38 -26.99
CA GLY A 496 39.90 35.05 -25.88
C GLY A 496 40.84 33.86 -26.06
N LEU A 497 41.94 34.07 -26.81
CA LEU A 497 43.25 33.42 -26.62
C LEU A 497 43.37 31.90 -26.83
N HIS A 498 43.62 31.51 -28.09
CA HIS A 498 44.42 30.32 -28.38
C HIS A 498 45.88 30.58 -28.01
N LYS A 499 46.38 29.96 -26.93
CA LYS A 499 47.81 29.71 -26.74
C LYS A 499 48.19 28.47 -27.54
N THR A 500 48.90 28.65 -28.65
CA THR A 500 49.61 27.60 -29.36
C THR A 500 50.92 27.31 -28.64
N ASN A 501 50.95 26.24 -27.83
CA ASN A 501 52.21 25.64 -27.42
C ASN A 501 52.67 24.73 -28.56
N GLY A 502 53.74 25.14 -29.21
CA GLY A 502 54.41 24.35 -30.23
C GLY A 502 55.02 23.08 -29.65
N LEU A 503 54.96 22.02 -30.44
CA LEU A 503 56.08 21.11 -30.66
C LEU A 503 55.85 20.39 -31.98
N LEU A 504 56.80 20.59 -32.88
CA LEU A 504 56.98 19.89 -34.14
C LEU A 504 57.44 18.46 -33.86
N GLU A 505 56.72 17.47 -34.35
CA GLU A 505 57.34 16.23 -34.82
C GLU A 505 56.74 15.87 -36.17
N ALA A 506 57.57 15.98 -37.20
CA ALA A 506 57.36 15.39 -38.50
C ALA A 506 58.08 14.05 -38.53
N TYR A 507 57.42 12.97 -38.92
CA TYR A 507 58.05 11.89 -39.69
C TYR A 507 56.99 11.06 -40.42
N ARG A 508 57.08 11.18 -41.76
CA ARG A 508 56.79 10.24 -42.85
C ARG A 508 55.53 9.38 -42.84
#